data_AF-A0A1I0KRG4-F1
#
_entry.id   AF-A0A1I0KRG4-F1
#
_cell.length_a   1.000
_cell.length_b   1.000
_cell.length_c   1.000
_cell.angle_alpha   90.00
_cell.angle_beta   90.00
_cell.angle_gamma   90.00
#
_symmetry.space_group_name_H-M   'P 1'
#
loop_
_entity.id
_entity.type
_entity.pdbx_description
1 polymer ?
#
loop_
_entity_poly.entity_id
_entity_poly.type
_entity_poly.pdbx_seq_one_letter_code
_entity_poly.pdbx_strand_id
1 'polypeptide(L)'
;MENKRKLLEEFLVLENYKIEDELAEIIDRFRQYNPHEVFWLINSLIMDNTKYAFENRDKRISPRLANRLFYLYKKNSKIDSGLKIKNKEIELEWLRAKFIKIYDYYCMEQFNQNEVLEDEVAEDFTHMSLRNFHPQNFLTYHFDYPDTSWFQYLRAIELNREVIDEILSKDNLTTIEVEKGLLICILYDFFHHKSYSKRLLNNLFYEKVKYKFEGFLTSFSRGQLSNMLSIFGIRDKEFIARFFPEIKNEKFTTLSYPTDKYYKEEFSLGVSHKERIFFPRSNFVLDEFWNYILECKEMVGRKDDFVELYTIMLLTMFFGKENVFFNLYDDNGAEQDIIVVCGEDVLCFECKSEVLKEPFRDSDKSDTRMQQNFKRVIQKAYNQGQRVKENIRSNKGRYYDSDKKESREMVLDLSAYSHHNVLVVCVTINNYLNLSNRVNKYLRIEGKDKVYPWVIDIFSLEHILNKIKSINKDEAYFIRYIRDRIKSYLGVQSMGAEELECFGYYLRYEKFWDSMNGSSMLNLGNGYATFVLDYIPRPEIDLMLHYFSELANLEVE
;
A
#
# COMPACT_ATOMS: atom_id res chain seq x y z
N MET A 1 -17.84 27.86 15.39
CA MET A 1 -16.76 27.49 14.45
C MET A 1 -15.44 28.15 14.80
N GLU A 2 -15.37 29.49 14.91
CA GLU A 2 -14.13 30.24 15.21
C GLU A 2 -13.42 29.82 16.52
N ASN A 3 -14.19 29.40 17.54
CA ASN A 3 -13.64 28.93 18.81
C ASN A 3 -12.98 27.54 18.73
N LYS A 4 -13.45 26.62 17.85
CA LYS A 4 -12.86 25.26 17.72
C LYS A 4 -11.56 25.25 16.92
N ARG A 5 -11.54 25.97 15.79
CA ARG A 5 -10.33 26.11 14.96
C ARG A 5 -9.19 26.72 15.79
N LYS A 6 -9.48 27.81 16.50
CA LYS A 6 -8.52 28.45 17.38
C LYS A 6 -8.02 27.51 18.48
N LEU A 7 -8.91 26.74 19.12
CA LEU A 7 -8.51 25.73 20.11
C LEU A 7 -7.63 24.63 19.52
N LEU A 8 -7.87 24.17 18.28
CA LEU A 8 -7.03 23.20 17.59
C LEU A 8 -5.67 23.80 17.19
N GLU A 9 -5.65 25.05 16.72
CA GLU A 9 -4.42 25.80 16.42
C GLU A 9 -3.57 26.00 17.67
N GLU A 10 -4.20 26.35 18.81
CA GLU A 10 -3.56 26.45 20.12
C GLU A 10 -3.01 25.08 20.58
N PHE A 11 -3.82 24.02 20.47
CA PHE A 11 -3.44 22.67 20.90
C PHE A 11 -2.28 22.08 20.09
N LEU A 12 -2.28 22.27 18.78
CA LEU A 12 -1.23 21.79 17.87
C LEU A 12 -0.07 22.78 17.71
N VAL A 13 -0.13 23.94 18.35
CA VAL A 13 0.89 25.01 18.26
C VAL A 13 1.11 25.45 16.80
N LEU A 14 -0.01 25.70 16.11
CA LEU A 14 -0.10 26.10 14.70
C LEU A 14 -0.63 27.54 14.51
N GLU A 15 -0.69 28.34 15.56
CA GLU A 15 -1.06 29.76 15.47
C GLU A 15 -0.16 30.50 14.46
N ASN A 16 -0.77 31.13 13.45
CA ASN A 16 -0.07 31.81 12.35
C ASN A 16 0.89 30.91 11.53
N TYR A 17 0.76 29.60 11.64
CA TYR A 17 1.60 28.65 10.91
C TYR A 17 1.27 28.67 9.41
N LYS A 18 2.32 28.73 8.59
CA LYS A 18 2.24 28.56 7.14
C LYS A 18 3.16 27.43 6.72
N ILE A 19 2.59 26.41 6.08
CA ILE A 19 3.36 25.26 5.60
C ILE A 19 4.43 25.68 4.58
N GLU A 20 4.18 26.72 3.80
CA GLU A 20 5.12 27.25 2.82
C GLU A 20 6.40 27.78 3.47
N ASP A 21 6.26 28.49 4.60
CA ASP A 21 7.39 29.04 5.35
C ASP A 21 8.21 27.90 5.98
N GLU A 22 7.53 26.88 6.51
CA GLU A 22 8.15 25.69 7.10
C GLU A 22 8.94 24.89 6.05
N LEU A 23 8.36 24.66 4.87
CA LEU A 23 9.04 23.98 3.76
C LEU A 23 10.21 24.79 3.22
N ALA A 24 10.08 26.12 3.14
CA ALA A 24 11.16 27.00 2.72
C ALA A 24 12.35 26.94 3.71
N GLU A 25 12.08 26.96 5.02
CA GLU A 25 13.11 26.80 6.04
C GLU A 25 13.86 25.47 5.89
N ILE A 26 13.12 24.37 5.68
CA ILE A 26 13.72 23.04 5.46
C ILE A 26 14.62 23.04 4.22
N ILE A 27 14.13 23.57 3.10
CA ILE A 27 14.87 23.63 1.84
C ILE A 27 16.14 24.46 2.01
N ASP A 28 16.03 25.67 2.58
CA ASP A 28 17.16 26.57 2.77
C ASP A 28 18.20 25.99 3.72
N ARG A 29 17.75 25.27 4.75
CA ARG A 29 18.63 24.54 5.67
C ARG A 29 19.35 23.40 4.98
N PHE A 30 18.67 22.59 4.17
CA PHE A 30 19.31 21.50 3.42
C PHE A 30 20.32 22.01 2.39
N ARG A 31 20.03 23.13 1.72
CA ARG A 31 20.93 23.78 0.75
C ARG A 31 22.21 24.32 1.39
N GLN A 32 22.23 24.51 2.70
CA GLN A 32 23.45 24.90 3.44
C GLN A 32 24.38 23.71 3.67
N TYR A 33 23.90 22.47 3.66
CA TYR A 33 24.73 21.32 3.98
C TYR A 33 25.34 20.64 2.75
N ASN A 34 26.49 20.00 2.96
CA ASN A 34 27.00 19.03 1.99
C ASN A 34 25.93 17.92 1.79
N PRO A 35 25.67 17.45 0.57
CA PRO A 35 24.69 16.39 0.32
C PRO A 35 24.84 15.15 1.22
N HIS A 36 26.06 14.76 1.59
CA HIS A 36 26.28 13.61 2.47
C HIS A 36 25.71 13.81 3.89
N GLU A 37 25.67 15.05 4.37
CA GLU A 37 25.06 15.38 5.66
C GLU A 37 23.53 15.36 5.57
N VAL A 38 22.96 15.81 4.44
CA VAL A 38 21.52 15.70 4.18
C VAL A 38 21.10 14.24 4.07
N PHE A 39 21.88 13.43 3.36
CA PHE A 39 21.67 11.97 3.29
C PHE A 39 21.67 11.34 4.68
N TRP A 40 22.65 11.71 5.51
CA TRP A 40 22.72 11.28 6.90
C TRP A 40 21.47 11.68 7.69
N LEU A 41 21.02 12.93 7.56
CA LEU A 41 19.89 13.48 8.32
C LEU A 41 18.56 12.80 7.96
N ILE A 42 18.27 12.66 6.66
CA ILE A 42 17.05 12.01 6.17
C ILE A 42 17.02 10.53 6.58
N ASN A 43 18.11 9.79 6.35
CA ASN A 43 18.13 8.37 6.71
C ASN A 43 18.12 8.14 8.22
N SER A 44 18.77 9.00 9.01
CA SER A 44 18.67 8.93 10.48
C SER A 44 17.23 9.13 10.95
N LEU A 45 16.47 10.03 10.31
CA LEU A 45 15.06 10.23 10.63
C LEU A 45 14.20 9.01 10.28
N ILE A 46 14.36 8.44 9.07
CA ILE A 46 13.67 7.21 8.62
C ILE A 46 13.97 6.06 9.58
N MET A 47 15.25 5.91 9.91
CA MET A 47 15.74 4.89 10.82
C MET A 47 15.14 5.09 12.22
N ASP A 48 15.26 6.27 12.81
CA ASP A 48 14.73 6.56 14.14
C ASP A 48 13.23 6.26 14.26
N ASN A 49 12.43 6.47 13.21
CA ASN A 49 11.02 6.07 13.24
C ASN A 49 10.82 4.57 13.47
N THR A 50 11.71 3.75 12.91
CA THR A 50 11.68 2.30 13.09
C THR A 50 12.04 1.91 14.52
N LYS A 51 12.99 2.64 15.13
CA LYS A 51 13.36 2.47 16.56
C LYS A 51 12.22 2.90 17.48
N TYR A 52 11.68 4.11 17.28
CA TYR A 52 10.66 4.72 18.14
C TYR A 52 9.25 4.15 17.93
N ALA A 53 9.01 3.39 16.85
CA ALA A 53 7.74 2.68 16.64
C ALA A 53 7.31 1.83 17.85
N PHE A 54 8.27 1.39 18.69
CA PHE A 54 8.03 0.58 19.87
C PHE A 54 8.14 1.34 21.21
N GLU A 55 8.68 2.57 21.23
CA GLU A 55 9.11 3.24 22.46
C GLU A 55 8.31 4.51 22.80
N ASN A 56 7.94 5.33 21.80
CA ASN A 56 7.26 6.61 22.06
C ASN A 56 6.43 7.08 20.85
N ARG A 57 5.10 7.17 21.02
CA ARG A 57 4.18 7.59 19.94
C ARG A 57 4.34 9.06 19.55
N ASP A 58 4.70 9.93 20.49
CA ASP A 58 4.75 11.39 20.27
C ASP A 58 5.93 11.84 19.41
N LYS A 59 6.92 10.95 19.21
CA LYS A 59 8.09 11.20 18.35
C LYS A 59 8.01 10.56 16.97
N ARG A 60 6.92 9.83 16.70
CA ARG A 60 6.75 9.06 15.46
C ARG A 60 6.31 10.02 14.35
N ILE A 61 7.07 10.06 13.26
CA ILE A 61 6.61 10.71 12.04
C ILE A 61 6.12 9.64 11.04
N SER A 62 5.28 10.07 10.11
CA SER A 62 4.87 9.23 8.98
C SER A 62 6.10 8.73 8.21
N PRO A 63 6.28 7.40 8.03
CA PRO A 63 7.38 6.86 7.23
C PRO A 63 7.32 7.32 5.77
N ARG A 64 6.11 7.47 5.22
CA ARG A 64 5.90 7.94 3.85
C ARG A 64 6.26 9.41 3.69
N LEU A 65 5.92 10.25 4.66
CA LEU A 65 6.36 11.65 4.69
C LEU A 65 7.89 11.75 4.76
N ALA A 66 8.52 10.95 5.62
CA ALA A 66 9.99 10.89 5.74
C ALA A 66 10.65 10.51 4.40
N ASN A 67 10.13 9.48 3.72
CA ASN A 67 10.61 9.06 2.41
C ASN A 67 10.38 10.12 1.34
N ARG A 68 9.25 10.82 1.35
CA ARG A 68 8.97 11.87 0.36
C ARG A 68 9.83 13.12 0.50
N LEU A 69 10.41 13.36 1.67
CA LEU A 69 11.34 14.48 1.86
C LEU A 69 12.59 14.36 0.99
N PHE A 70 13.03 13.13 0.71
CA PHE A 70 14.13 12.92 -0.23
C PHE A 70 13.81 13.52 -1.60
N TYR A 71 12.58 13.41 -2.09
CA TYR A 71 12.20 14.03 -3.37
C TYR A 71 12.16 15.55 -3.28
N LEU A 72 11.73 16.12 -2.15
CA LEU A 72 11.82 17.56 -1.90
C LEU A 72 13.27 18.05 -2.00
N TYR A 73 14.20 17.32 -1.38
CA TYR A 73 15.62 17.63 -1.46
C TYR A 73 16.17 17.46 -2.88
N LYS A 74 15.86 16.36 -3.57
CA LYS A 74 16.26 16.09 -4.96
C LYS A 74 15.87 17.24 -5.90
N LYS A 75 14.71 17.87 -5.67
CA LYS A 75 14.18 18.98 -6.48
C LYS A 75 14.80 20.35 -6.14
N ASN A 76 15.53 20.45 -5.03
CA ASN A 76 16.04 21.70 -4.47
C ASN A 76 17.51 21.65 -4.07
N SER A 77 18.24 20.62 -4.49
CA SER A 77 19.58 20.32 -4.00
C SER A 77 20.61 21.39 -4.38
N LYS A 78 21.60 21.59 -3.51
CA LYS A 78 22.77 22.43 -3.77
C LYS A 78 24.02 21.64 -3.40
N ILE A 79 24.88 21.34 -4.38
CA ILE A 79 25.99 20.41 -4.19
C ILE A 79 27.31 21.10 -3.82
N ASP A 80 27.42 22.40 -4.11
CA ASP A 80 28.63 23.18 -3.86
C ASP A 80 28.76 23.63 -2.40
N SER A 81 27.77 23.32 -1.56
CA SER A 81 27.84 23.67 -0.14
C SER A 81 28.75 22.73 0.64
N GLY A 82 29.59 23.29 1.50
CA GLY A 82 30.60 22.57 2.27
C GLY A 82 30.32 22.44 3.77
N LEU A 83 29.20 22.98 4.28
CA LEU A 83 28.94 22.95 5.72
C LEU A 83 28.63 21.53 6.18
N LYS A 84 29.25 21.16 7.31
CA LYS A 84 28.94 19.95 8.06
C LYS A 84 27.94 20.26 9.17
N ILE A 85 27.08 19.31 9.52
CA ILE A 85 26.21 19.45 10.69
C ILE A 85 27.08 19.39 11.95
N LYS A 86 27.08 20.47 12.74
CA LYS A 86 27.91 20.57 13.96
C LYS A 86 27.36 19.70 15.09
N ASN A 87 26.05 19.74 15.30
CA ASN A 87 25.36 18.91 16.29
C ASN A 87 24.26 18.12 15.60
N LYS A 88 24.55 16.84 15.38
CA LYS A 88 23.70 15.90 14.65
C LYS A 88 22.39 15.59 15.36
N GLU A 89 22.41 15.47 16.68
CA GLU A 89 21.20 15.19 17.48
C GLU A 89 20.24 16.39 17.46
N ILE A 90 20.76 17.60 17.65
CA ILE A 90 19.94 18.82 17.61
C ILE A 90 19.32 19.01 16.22
N GLU A 91 20.09 18.80 15.15
CA GLU A 91 19.58 18.96 13.78
C GLU A 91 18.52 17.90 13.44
N LEU A 92 18.68 16.67 13.95
CA LEU A 92 17.70 15.60 13.77
C LEU A 92 16.39 15.90 14.51
N GLU A 93 16.46 16.35 15.76
CA GLU A 93 15.26 16.74 16.52
C GLU A 93 14.59 18.00 15.94
N TRP A 94 15.36 18.96 15.42
CA TRP A 94 14.80 20.09 14.66
C TRP A 94 13.99 19.60 13.47
N LEU A 95 14.57 18.71 12.64
CA LEU A 95 13.87 18.18 11.47
C LEU A 95 12.62 17.39 11.87
N ARG A 96 12.71 16.56 12.91
CA ARG A 96 11.57 15.83 13.46
C ARG A 96 10.44 16.77 13.88
N ALA A 97 10.76 17.84 14.60
CA ALA A 97 9.77 18.81 15.06
C ALA A 97 9.06 19.51 13.88
N LYS A 98 9.80 19.86 12.82
CA LYS A 98 9.17 20.42 11.61
C LYS A 98 8.20 19.43 10.95
N PHE A 99 8.55 18.14 10.95
CA PHE A 99 7.74 17.10 10.33
C PHE A 99 6.43 16.82 11.06
N ILE A 100 6.49 16.81 12.39
CA ILE A 100 5.29 16.70 13.23
C ILE A 100 4.34 17.87 12.91
N LYS A 101 4.85 19.11 12.85
CA LYS A 101 4.05 20.28 12.49
C LYS A 101 3.44 20.21 11.09
N ILE A 102 4.18 19.71 10.09
CA ILE A 102 3.66 19.52 8.73
C ILE A 102 2.49 18.53 8.75
N TYR A 103 2.63 17.41 9.45
CA TYR A 103 1.56 16.40 9.56
C TYR A 103 0.34 16.97 10.31
N ASP A 104 0.55 17.64 11.44
CA ASP A 104 -0.50 18.24 12.25
C ASP A 104 -1.27 19.32 11.48
N TYR A 105 -0.56 20.14 10.69
CA TYR A 105 -1.17 21.11 9.79
C TYR A 105 -2.11 20.43 8.78
N TYR A 106 -1.67 19.36 8.12
CA TYR A 106 -2.52 18.64 7.18
C TYR A 106 -3.72 18.01 7.87
N CYS A 107 -3.56 17.46 9.07
CA CYS A 107 -4.67 16.96 9.86
C CYS A 107 -5.70 18.07 10.09
N MET A 108 -5.27 19.19 10.67
CA MET A 108 -6.12 20.33 10.98
C MET A 108 -6.85 20.87 9.74
N GLU A 109 -6.12 21.12 8.65
CA GLU A 109 -6.70 21.67 7.42
C GLU A 109 -7.76 20.73 6.83
N GLN A 110 -7.51 19.42 6.82
CA GLN A 110 -8.48 18.47 6.30
C GLN A 110 -9.73 18.38 7.18
N PHE A 111 -9.60 18.36 8.51
CA PHE A 111 -10.75 18.35 9.42
C PHE A 111 -11.59 19.62 9.30
N ASN A 112 -10.95 20.79 9.17
CA ASN A 112 -11.64 22.08 9.06
C ASN A 112 -12.43 22.22 7.75
N GLN A 113 -11.93 21.68 6.63
CA GLN A 113 -12.62 21.76 5.34
C GLN A 113 -13.94 20.95 5.30
N ASN A 114 -14.08 19.90 6.12
CA ASN A 114 -15.22 18.98 6.04
C ASN A 114 -16.39 19.32 6.99
N GLU A 115 -16.20 20.17 8.02
CA GLU A 115 -17.32 20.58 8.90
C GLU A 115 -18.40 21.38 8.15
N VAL A 116 -18.08 22.03 7.02
CA VAL A 116 -19.05 22.82 6.22
C VAL A 116 -20.02 21.93 5.42
N LEU A 117 -19.60 20.73 5.02
CA LEU A 117 -20.41 19.80 4.21
C LEU A 117 -21.28 18.86 5.05
N GLU A 118 -20.94 18.63 6.32
CA GLU A 118 -21.65 17.71 7.21
C GLU A 118 -22.83 18.38 7.95
N ASP A 119 -22.80 19.70 8.15
CA ASP A 119 -23.83 20.45 8.90
C ASP A 119 -25.09 20.83 8.07
N GLU A 120 -25.02 20.87 6.73
CA GLU A 120 -26.17 21.27 5.88
C GLU A 120 -27.16 20.14 5.52
N VAL A 121 -26.86 18.88 5.86
CA VAL A 121 -27.63 17.69 5.43
C VAL A 121 -28.22 16.87 6.61
N ALA A 122 -28.31 17.49 7.79
CA ALA A 122 -28.65 16.82 9.04
C ALA A 122 -30.15 16.47 9.21
N GLU A 123 -30.61 15.36 8.62
CA GLU A 123 -31.82 14.65 9.10
C GLU A 123 -31.70 13.10 9.17
N ASP A 124 -30.59 12.47 8.74
CA ASP A 124 -30.51 10.99 8.66
C ASP A 124 -29.27 10.37 9.35
N PHE A 125 -29.48 9.28 10.10
CA PHE A 125 -28.48 8.55 10.93
C PHE A 125 -27.26 8.01 10.15
N THR A 126 -27.33 7.99 8.82
CA THR A 126 -26.25 7.62 7.90
C THR A 126 -24.98 8.48 8.09
N HIS A 127 -25.10 9.68 8.65
CA HIS A 127 -24.02 10.65 8.79
C HIS A 127 -22.89 10.26 9.76
N MET A 128 -23.16 9.58 10.88
CA MET A 128 -22.10 9.27 11.86
C MET A 128 -21.01 8.36 11.28
N SER A 129 -21.41 7.41 10.42
CA SER A 129 -20.50 6.52 9.70
C SER A 129 -19.62 7.26 8.67
N LEU A 130 -20.03 8.44 8.23
CA LEU A 130 -19.33 9.18 7.18
C LEU A 130 -18.44 10.28 7.74
N ARG A 131 -18.46 10.50 9.06
CA ARG A 131 -17.63 11.49 9.72
C ARG A 131 -16.16 11.24 9.40
N ASN A 132 -15.45 12.30 9.03
CA ASN A 132 -14.02 12.28 8.70
C ASN A 132 -13.65 11.39 7.50
N PHE A 133 -14.61 11.06 6.63
CA PHE A 133 -14.37 10.23 5.45
C PHE A 133 -13.25 10.80 4.54
N HIS A 134 -13.33 12.08 4.17
CA HIS A 134 -12.32 12.72 3.32
C HIS A 134 -10.99 12.97 4.04
N PRO A 135 -10.95 13.54 5.27
CA PRO A 135 -9.71 13.77 5.98
C PRO A 135 -8.91 12.50 6.16
N GLN A 136 -9.55 11.42 6.61
CA GLN A 136 -8.87 10.16 6.83
C GLN A 136 -8.37 9.55 5.52
N ASN A 137 -9.17 9.61 4.45
CA ASN A 137 -8.73 9.11 3.15
C ASN A 137 -7.52 9.88 2.60
N PHE A 138 -7.50 11.21 2.78
CA PHE A 138 -6.35 12.05 2.43
C PHE A 138 -5.12 11.69 3.26
N LEU A 139 -5.27 11.65 4.60
CA LEU A 139 -4.16 11.39 5.51
C LEU A 139 -3.55 10.02 5.25
N THR A 140 -4.35 8.96 5.17
CA THR A 140 -3.85 7.62 4.90
C THR A 140 -3.20 7.51 3.52
N TYR A 141 -3.80 8.07 2.47
CA TYR A 141 -3.20 8.06 1.13
C TYR A 141 -1.84 8.75 1.08
N HIS A 142 -1.67 9.84 1.82
CA HIS A 142 -0.45 10.65 1.74
C HIS A 142 0.62 10.27 2.75
N PHE A 143 0.25 9.69 3.89
CA PHE A 143 1.13 9.52 5.04
C PHE A 143 1.29 8.07 5.49
N ASP A 144 0.43 7.16 5.07
CA ASP A 144 0.56 5.75 5.41
C ASP A 144 1.04 4.93 4.20
N TYR A 145 1.76 3.86 4.50
CA TYR A 145 2.03 2.78 3.55
C TYR A 145 1.00 1.67 3.79
N PRO A 146 0.57 0.97 2.73
CA PRO A 146 -0.34 -0.16 2.91
C PRO A 146 0.34 -1.27 3.71
N ASP A 147 -0.47 -2.10 4.37
CA ASP A 147 0.00 -3.31 5.07
C ASP A 147 0.33 -4.43 4.07
N THR A 148 1.24 -4.16 3.12
CA THR A 148 1.74 -5.12 2.14
C THR A 148 3.15 -5.55 2.52
N SER A 149 3.36 -6.86 2.60
CA SER A 149 4.69 -7.41 2.92
C SER A 149 5.67 -7.28 1.75
N TRP A 150 6.97 -7.25 2.06
CA TRP A 150 8.03 -7.25 1.05
C TRP A 150 7.93 -8.43 0.08
N PHE A 151 7.51 -9.60 0.58
CA PHE A 151 7.40 -10.82 -0.21
C PHE A 151 6.27 -10.74 -1.22
N GLN A 152 5.16 -10.08 -0.86
CA GLN A 152 4.06 -9.82 -1.79
C GLN A 152 4.48 -8.88 -2.91
N TYR A 153 5.25 -7.82 -2.61
CA TYR A 153 5.81 -6.97 -3.66
C TYR A 153 6.75 -7.74 -4.59
N LEU A 154 7.67 -8.56 -4.05
CA LEU A 154 8.57 -9.35 -4.90
C LEU A 154 7.81 -10.38 -5.74
N ARG A 155 6.77 -11.03 -5.19
CA ARG A 155 5.91 -11.91 -5.97
C ARG A 155 5.16 -11.15 -7.07
N ALA A 156 4.66 -9.96 -6.78
CA ALA A 156 3.99 -9.13 -7.77
C ALA A 156 4.95 -8.71 -8.91
N ILE A 157 6.20 -8.40 -8.58
CA ILE A 157 7.26 -8.13 -9.56
C ILE A 157 7.51 -9.39 -10.41
N GLU A 158 7.68 -10.55 -9.78
CA GLU A 158 7.94 -11.80 -10.48
C GLU A 158 6.79 -12.23 -11.42
N LEU A 159 5.55 -12.11 -10.97
CA LEU A 159 4.36 -12.40 -11.78
C LEU A 159 4.25 -11.48 -13.01
N ASN A 160 4.90 -10.31 -12.97
CA ASN A 160 4.92 -9.35 -14.07
C ASN A 160 6.29 -9.26 -14.77
N ARG A 161 7.16 -10.26 -14.57
CA ARG A 161 8.55 -10.26 -15.07
C ARG A 161 8.67 -9.87 -16.54
N GLU A 162 7.86 -10.45 -17.42
CA GLU A 162 7.96 -10.19 -18.86
C GLU A 162 7.73 -8.71 -19.20
N VAL A 163 6.80 -8.06 -18.49
CA VAL A 163 6.46 -6.64 -18.66
C VAL A 163 7.51 -5.75 -18.06
N ILE A 164 8.04 -6.14 -16.90
CA ILE A 164 9.07 -5.39 -16.21
C ILE A 164 10.37 -5.45 -17.01
N ASP A 165 10.69 -6.59 -17.63
CA ASP A 165 11.78 -6.72 -18.60
C ASP A 165 11.58 -5.79 -19.81
N GLU A 166 10.34 -5.67 -20.32
CA GLU A 166 10.02 -4.70 -21.38
C GLU A 166 10.27 -3.25 -20.93
N ILE A 167 9.79 -2.87 -19.74
CA ILE A 167 9.95 -1.53 -19.14
C ILE A 167 11.43 -1.19 -18.95
N LEU A 168 12.23 -2.15 -18.51
CA LEU A 168 13.64 -2.00 -18.17
C LEU A 168 14.60 -2.29 -19.34
N SER A 169 14.09 -2.76 -20.48
CA SER A 169 14.90 -3.05 -21.67
C SER A 169 15.71 -1.84 -22.13
N LYS A 170 15.14 -0.62 -22.03
CA LYS A 170 15.81 0.66 -22.34
C LYS A 170 17.03 0.94 -21.45
N ASP A 171 17.04 0.36 -20.25
CA ASP A 171 18.08 0.53 -19.24
C ASP A 171 19.06 -0.64 -19.26
N ASN A 172 18.90 -1.61 -20.17
CA ASN A 172 19.65 -2.86 -20.21
C ASN A 172 19.65 -3.54 -18.84
N LEU A 173 18.48 -3.76 -18.23
CA LEU A 173 18.31 -4.48 -16.98
C LEU A 173 17.20 -5.53 -17.13
N THR A 174 17.32 -6.64 -16.42
CA THR A 174 16.24 -7.62 -16.25
C THR A 174 15.58 -7.47 -14.89
N THR A 175 14.37 -8.00 -14.76
CA THR A 175 13.60 -8.09 -13.52
C THR A 175 14.41 -8.79 -12.43
N ILE A 176 15.06 -9.92 -12.76
CA ILE A 176 15.90 -10.67 -11.82
C ILE A 176 17.04 -9.81 -11.29
N GLU A 177 17.71 -9.05 -12.16
CA GLU A 177 18.78 -8.14 -11.74
C GLU A 177 18.25 -7.03 -10.82
N VAL A 178 17.05 -6.51 -11.12
CA VAL A 178 16.42 -5.48 -10.30
C VAL A 178 15.99 -5.99 -8.95
N GLU A 179 15.37 -7.18 -8.87
CA GLU A 179 15.01 -7.82 -7.60
C GLU A 179 16.24 -8.06 -6.73
N LYS A 180 17.31 -8.65 -7.29
CA LYS A 180 18.58 -8.84 -6.58
C LYS A 180 19.16 -7.51 -6.11
N GLY A 181 19.17 -6.49 -6.97
CA GLY A 181 19.72 -5.18 -6.65
C GLY A 181 18.91 -4.45 -5.57
N LEU A 182 17.58 -4.56 -5.59
CA LEU A 182 16.69 -4.04 -4.54
C LEU A 182 16.97 -4.72 -3.19
N LEU A 183 17.07 -6.05 -3.19
CA LEU A 183 17.39 -6.82 -1.99
C LEU A 183 18.79 -6.49 -1.45
N ILE A 184 19.79 -6.33 -2.32
CA ILE A 184 21.14 -5.87 -1.93
C ILE A 184 21.08 -4.49 -1.28
N CYS A 185 20.28 -3.56 -1.82
CA CYS A 185 20.13 -2.23 -1.23
C CYS A 185 19.44 -2.30 0.15
N ILE A 186 18.37 -3.07 0.29
CA ILE A 186 17.65 -3.24 1.57
C ILE A 186 18.57 -3.88 2.61
N LEU A 187 19.22 -4.99 2.24
CA LEU A 187 20.11 -5.79 3.09
C LEU A 187 21.56 -5.28 3.10
N TYR A 188 21.81 -4.04 2.66
CA TYR A 188 23.16 -3.53 2.41
C TYR A 188 24.10 -3.74 3.60
N ASP A 189 23.66 -3.48 4.84
CA ASP A 189 24.51 -3.64 6.02
C ASP A 189 24.94 -5.10 6.25
N PHE A 190 24.08 -6.08 5.90
CA PHE A 190 24.40 -7.51 5.98
C PHE A 190 25.47 -7.91 4.96
N PHE A 191 25.44 -7.32 3.77
CA PHE A 191 26.46 -7.52 2.75
C PHE A 191 27.75 -6.72 3.04
N HIS A 192 27.62 -5.50 3.59
CA HIS A 192 28.74 -4.59 3.84
C HIS A 192 29.62 -5.00 5.02
N HIS A 193 29.03 -5.46 6.14
CA HIS A 193 29.83 -5.90 7.29
C HIS A 193 30.66 -7.17 7.02
N LYS A 194 30.51 -7.80 5.84
CA LYS A 194 31.26 -8.99 5.41
C LYS A 194 32.50 -8.68 4.57
N SER A 195 33.41 -7.86 5.10
CA SER A 195 34.83 -7.94 4.75
C SER A 195 35.44 -9.26 5.27
N TYR A 196 34.95 -10.43 4.81
CA TYR A 196 35.60 -11.74 4.99
C TYR A 196 35.22 -12.69 3.83
N SER A 197 36.18 -12.78 2.92
CA SER A 197 36.43 -13.75 1.84
C SER A 197 35.60 -15.05 1.75
N LYS A 198 35.25 -15.41 0.49
CA LYS A 198 35.36 -16.73 -0.19
C LYS A 198 34.85 -18.03 0.47
N ARG A 199 34.27 -17.99 1.66
CA ARG A 199 33.57 -19.10 2.35
C ARG A 199 32.06 -18.86 2.43
N LEU A 200 31.55 -18.01 1.53
CA LEU A 200 30.18 -17.51 1.57
C LEU A 200 29.22 -18.60 1.07
N LEU A 201 28.65 -19.35 2.01
CA LEU A 201 27.27 -19.89 2.00
C LEU A 201 27.01 -20.84 3.18
N ASN A 202 27.98 -21.69 3.50
CA ASN A 202 27.85 -22.80 4.47
C ASN A 202 27.69 -22.40 5.96
N ASN A 203 27.51 -21.11 6.26
CA ASN A 203 27.38 -20.61 7.64
C ASN A 203 26.25 -19.58 7.75
N LEU A 204 25.17 -19.75 6.99
CA LEU A 204 24.03 -18.83 6.98
C LEU A 204 23.24 -18.79 8.29
N PHE A 205 23.54 -19.66 9.25
CA PHE A 205 22.91 -19.67 10.57
C PHE A 205 23.95 -19.58 11.67
N TYR A 206 24.45 -18.39 12.03
CA TYR A 206 25.13 -18.26 13.33
C TYR A 206 24.88 -16.95 14.07
N GLU A 207 24.27 -17.16 15.25
CA GLU A 207 24.24 -16.41 16.51
C GLU A 207 23.87 -14.92 16.49
N LYS A 208 22.65 -14.67 16.97
CA LYS A 208 22.17 -13.58 17.85
C LYS A 208 23.21 -12.52 18.28
N VAL A 209 23.81 -11.79 17.35
CA VAL A 209 24.44 -10.51 17.68
C VAL A 209 23.29 -9.51 17.75
N LYS A 210 23.01 -9.02 18.96
CA LYS A 210 22.00 -8.00 19.23
C LYS A 210 22.08 -6.90 18.16
N TYR A 211 21.05 -6.81 17.33
CA TYR A 211 20.80 -5.75 16.36
C TYR A 211 20.99 -4.39 17.05
N LYS A 212 22.14 -3.75 16.83
CA LYS A 212 22.39 -2.40 17.36
C LYS A 212 22.10 -1.40 16.26
N PHE A 213 21.00 -0.66 16.47
CA PHE A 213 20.51 0.38 15.58
C PHE A 213 21.55 1.47 15.24
N GLU A 214 22.53 1.66 16.11
CA GLU A 214 23.60 2.66 15.99
C GLU A 214 24.67 2.30 14.93
N GLY A 215 24.62 1.10 14.32
CA GLY A 215 25.60 0.62 13.34
C GLY A 215 25.20 0.73 11.86
N PHE A 216 23.98 1.18 11.54
CA PHE A 216 23.44 1.19 10.18
C PHE A 216 24.04 2.32 9.34
N LEU A 217 24.37 2.01 8.08
CA LEU A 217 24.89 3.01 7.15
C LEU A 217 23.77 3.90 6.61
N THR A 218 23.91 5.21 6.79
CA THR A 218 22.98 6.21 6.26
C THR A 218 23.23 6.55 4.79
N SER A 219 24.29 6.01 4.19
CA SER A 219 24.61 6.11 2.76
C SER A 219 25.56 4.98 2.36
N PHE A 220 25.51 4.55 1.11
CA PHE A 220 26.38 3.52 0.57
C PHE A 220 27.63 4.14 -0.06
N SER A 221 28.74 3.40 -0.12
CA SER A 221 29.83 3.75 -1.03
C SER A 221 29.46 3.28 -2.43
N ARG A 222 29.64 4.14 -3.44
CA ARG A 222 29.38 3.80 -4.84
C ARG A 222 30.20 2.58 -5.28
N GLY A 223 31.50 2.58 -5.00
CA GLY A 223 32.40 1.47 -5.35
C GLY A 223 32.06 0.17 -4.64
N GLN A 224 31.66 0.23 -3.37
CA GLN A 224 31.26 -0.98 -2.63
C GLN A 224 29.96 -1.57 -3.17
N LEU A 225 28.95 -0.73 -3.43
CA LEU A 225 27.69 -1.20 -4.03
C LEU A 225 27.93 -1.78 -5.42
N SER A 226 28.69 -1.09 -6.28
CA SER A 226 29.06 -1.57 -7.62
C SER A 226 29.73 -2.94 -7.57
N ASN A 227 30.67 -3.14 -6.66
CA ASN A 227 31.32 -4.44 -6.45
C ASN A 227 30.33 -5.52 -5.98
N MET A 228 29.43 -5.21 -5.04
CA MET A 228 28.41 -6.16 -4.58
C MET A 228 27.46 -6.58 -5.71
N LEU A 229 26.96 -5.61 -6.48
CA LEU A 229 26.08 -5.87 -7.63
C LEU A 229 26.78 -6.78 -8.64
N SER A 230 28.04 -6.48 -8.97
CA SER A 230 28.84 -7.28 -9.91
C SER A 230 29.06 -8.71 -9.44
N ILE A 231 29.30 -8.93 -8.13
CA ILE A 231 29.46 -10.27 -7.54
C ILE A 231 28.23 -11.14 -7.79
N PHE A 232 27.03 -10.55 -7.74
CA PHE A 232 25.76 -11.26 -7.94
C PHE A 232 25.26 -11.23 -9.39
N GLY A 233 26.14 -10.91 -10.34
CA GLY A 233 25.86 -10.94 -11.77
C GLY A 233 24.90 -9.84 -12.24
N ILE A 234 24.79 -8.74 -11.50
CA ILE A 234 24.00 -7.57 -11.88
C ILE A 234 24.87 -6.62 -12.68
N ARG A 235 24.33 -6.11 -13.80
CA ARG A 235 24.88 -4.97 -14.56
C ARG A 235 24.92 -3.71 -13.70
N ASP A 236 25.99 -3.56 -12.95
CA ASP A 236 26.14 -2.61 -11.85
C ASP A 236 26.09 -1.15 -12.30
N LYS A 237 26.72 -0.82 -13.43
CA LYS A 237 26.72 0.55 -13.99
C LYS A 237 25.33 0.96 -14.43
N GLU A 238 24.63 0.08 -15.13
CA GLU A 238 23.26 0.24 -15.62
C GLU A 238 22.30 0.38 -14.43
N PHE A 239 22.40 -0.51 -13.44
CA PHE A 239 21.59 -0.48 -12.23
C PHE A 239 21.78 0.83 -11.44
N ILE A 240 23.04 1.24 -11.21
CA ILE A 240 23.34 2.48 -10.49
C ILE A 240 22.85 3.69 -11.30
N ALA A 241 23.11 3.74 -12.60
CA ALA A 241 22.66 4.85 -13.44
C ALA A 241 21.14 4.99 -13.45
N ARG A 242 20.41 3.86 -13.46
CA ARG A 242 18.96 3.83 -13.52
C ARG A 242 18.30 4.26 -12.21
N PHE A 243 18.77 3.75 -11.09
CA PHE A 243 18.08 3.89 -9.81
C PHE A 243 18.69 4.94 -8.88
N PHE A 244 19.95 5.32 -9.11
CA PHE A 244 20.70 6.29 -8.31
C PHE A 244 21.36 7.35 -9.19
N PRO A 245 20.56 8.17 -9.92
CA PRO A 245 21.10 9.25 -10.74
C PRO A 245 21.88 10.26 -9.88
N GLU A 246 22.87 10.92 -10.49
CA GLU A 246 23.63 11.97 -9.81
C GLU A 246 22.70 13.14 -9.46
N ILE A 247 22.80 13.62 -8.22
CA ILE A 247 21.97 14.72 -7.74
C ILE A 247 22.32 16.03 -8.48
N LYS A 248 21.30 16.77 -8.91
CA LYS A 248 21.45 18.02 -9.67
C LYS A 248 21.83 19.19 -8.76
N ASN A 249 22.51 20.20 -9.31
CA ASN A 249 22.80 21.46 -8.60
C ASN A 249 21.78 22.53 -8.97
N GLU A 250 20.74 22.68 -8.16
CA GLU A 250 19.62 23.57 -8.48
C GLU A 250 19.93 25.02 -8.11
N LYS A 251 19.83 25.89 -9.12
CA LYS A 251 20.10 27.33 -8.98
C LYS A 251 19.04 28.03 -8.13
N PHE A 252 17.79 27.65 -8.33
CA PHE A 252 16.63 28.27 -7.69
C PHE A 252 15.93 27.27 -6.77
N THR A 253 15.29 27.77 -5.73
CA THR A 253 14.38 26.97 -4.91
C THR A 253 13.02 26.89 -5.59
N THR A 254 12.47 25.69 -5.62
CA THR A 254 11.11 25.41 -6.08
C THR A 254 10.32 24.87 -4.91
N LEU A 255 9.31 25.62 -4.49
CA LEU A 255 8.40 25.15 -3.46
C LEU A 255 7.57 23.98 -4.02
N SER A 256 7.63 22.84 -3.34
CA SER A 256 6.80 21.67 -3.61
C SER A 256 6.38 21.08 -2.29
N TYR A 257 5.19 20.49 -2.25
CA TYR A 257 4.61 19.98 -1.03
C TYR A 257 4.93 18.49 -0.91
N PRO A 258 5.23 17.97 0.30
CA PRO A 258 5.49 16.54 0.50
C PRO A 258 4.35 15.60 0.11
N THR A 259 3.17 16.15 -0.20
CA THR A 259 2.02 15.39 -0.72
C THR A 259 1.97 15.35 -2.25
N ASP A 260 2.82 16.09 -2.96
CA ASP A 260 2.93 16.06 -4.42
C ASP A 260 3.46 14.70 -4.93
N LYS A 261 3.02 14.29 -6.13
CA LYS A 261 3.48 13.06 -6.81
C LYS A 261 4.82 13.25 -7.53
N TYR A 262 5.91 13.14 -6.78
CA TYR A 262 7.27 13.35 -7.30
C TYR A 262 7.73 12.33 -8.36
N TYR A 263 7.19 11.11 -8.37
CA TYR A 263 7.59 10.05 -9.30
C TYR A 263 7.20 10.32 -10.77
N LYS A 264 6.33 11.30 -11.05
CA LYS A 264 5.89 11.64 -12.40
C LYS A 264 6.94 12.36 -13.25
N GLU A 265 7.96 12.95 -12.62
CA GLU A 265 8.98 13.73 -13.33
C GLU A 265 10.20 12.87 -13.68
N GLU A 266 10.80 12.18 -12.69
CA GLU A 266 11.94 11.24 -12.89
C GLU A 266 12.01 10.22 -11.73
N PHE A 267 11.42 9.02 -11.89
CA PHE A 267 11.48 7.96 -10.85
C PHE A 267 12.91 7.48 -10.58
N SER A 268 13.28 7.41 -9.31
CA SER A 268 14.56 6.88 -8.82
C SER A 268 14.38 6.32 -7.41
N LEU A 269 15.08 5.25 -7.05
CA LEU A 269 15.07 4.71 -5.69
C LEU A 269 15.90 5.57 -4.71
N GLY A 270 16.82 6.36 -5.25
CA GLY A 270 17.68 7.25 -4.49
C GLY A 270 18.45 8.19 -5.41
N VAL A 271 19.62 8.64 -4.96
CA VAL A 271 20.55 9.48 -5.76
C VAL A 271 21.99 9.17 -5.42
N SER A 272 22.90 9.53 -6.32
CA SER A 272 24.34 9.59 -6.02
C SER A 272 24.84 11.03 -5.87
N HIS A 273 25.87 11.19 -5.05
CA HIS A 273 26.71 12.39 -5.03
C HIS A 273 28.16 11.98 -4.79
N LYS A 274 29.00 12.12 -5.82
CA LYS A 274 30.40 11.63 -5.81
C LYS A 274 30.43 10.13 -5.48
N GLU A 275 31.27 9.73 -4.51
CA GLU A 275 31.43 8.33 -4.07
C GLU A 275 30.34 7.82 -3.12
N ARG A 276 29.24 8.56 -2.92
CA ARG A 276 28.16 8.17 -2.01
C ARG A 276 26.83 8.02 -2.72
N ILE A 277 26.07 7.01 -2.30
CA ILE A 277 24.70 6.77 -2.75
C ILE A 277 23.76 6.92 -1.55
N PHE A 278 22.72 7.71 -1.73
CA PHE A 278 21.57 7.75 -0.84
C PHE A 278 20.54 6.72 -1.31
N PHE A 279 20.07 5.91 -0.38
CA PHE A 279 18.94 5.01 -0.53
C PHE A 279 18.11 5.12 0.76
N PRO A 280 16.78 5.35 0.69
CA PRO A 280 15.92 5.36 1.86
C PRO A 280 16.05 4.03 2.61
N ARG A 281 16.51 4.03 3.87
CA ARG A 281 16.73 2.80 4.66
C ARG A 281 15.41 2.19 5.15
N SER A 282 14.56 1.78 4.21
CA SER A 282 13.25 1.18 4.46
C SER A 282 12.85 0.25 3.33
N ASN A 283 12.13 -0.84 3.64
CA ASN A 283 11.53 -1.74 2.64
C ASN A 283 10.35 -1.09 1.87
N PHE A 284 9.83 0.05 2.33
CA PHE A 284 8.78 0.80 1.64
C PHE A 284 9.18 1.29 0.24
N VAL A 285 10.48 1.23 -0.12
CA VAL A 285 10.91 1.45 -1.51
C VAL A 285 10.30 0.45 -2.49
N LEU A 286 9.88 -0.73 -2.02
CA LEU A 286 9.19 -1.73 -2.84
C LEU A 286 7.80 -1.23 -3.25
N ASP A 287 7.09 -0.53 -2.36
CA ASP A 287 5.82 0.13 -2.69
C ASP A 287 6.02 1.21 -3.75
N GLU A 288 7.05 2.05 -3.60
CA GLU A 288 7.36 3.11 -4.57
C GLU A 288 7.73 2.52 -5.94
N PHE A 289 8.52 1.44 -5.96
CA PHE A 289 8.87 0.74 -7.19
C PHE A 289 7.64 0.08 -7.84
N TRP A 290 6.80 -0.60 -7.07
CA TRP A 290 5.58 -1.21 -7.57
C TRP A 290 4.61 -0.17 -8.15
N ASN A 291 4.39 0.94 -7.45
CA ASN A 291 3.58 2.05 -7.96
C ASN A 291 4.15 2.65 -9.25
N TYR A 292 5.49 2.74 -9.37
CA TYR A 292 6.13 3.14 -10.63
C TYR A 292 5.82 2.18 -11.77
N ILE A 293 5.93 0.86 -11.55
CA ILE A 293 5.58 -0.16 -12.54
C ILE A 293 4.12 0.00 -12.97
N LEU A 294 3.18 0.10 -12.02
CA LEU A 294 1.74 0.22 -12.31
C LEU A 294 1.34 1.45 -13.15
N GLU A 295 2.15 2.51 -13.10
CA GLU A 295 1.96 3.74 -13.89
C GLU A 295 2.67 3.71 -15.25
N CYS A 296 3.52 2.70 -15.52
CA CYS A 296 4.14 2.53 -16.83
C CYS A 296 3.08 2.16 -17.89
N LYS A 297 3.26 2.68 -19.11
CA LYS A 297 2.31 2.47 -20.22
C LYS A 297 2.24 0.99 -20.64
N GLU A 298 3.33 0.26 -20.45
CA GLU A 298 3.49 -1.17 -20.73
C GLU A 298 2.59 -2.02 -19.82
N MET A 299 2.14 -1.48 -18.68
CA MET A 299 1.20 -2.15 -17.77
C MET A 299 -0.28 -1.94 -18.14
N VAL A 300 -0.60 -1.17 -19.19
CA VAL A 300 -2.00 -1.02 -19.63
C VAL A 300 -2.54 -2.36 -20.14
N GLY A 301 -3.71 -2.78 -19.66
CA GLY A 301 -4.30 -4.10 -19.91
C GLY A 301 -3.71 -5.20 -19.02
N ARG A 302 -2.39 -5.27 -18.88
CA ARG A 302 -1.71 -6.31 -18.08
C ARG A 302 -1.98 -6.24 -16.57
N LYS A 303 -2.41 -5.07 -16.08
CA LYS A 303 -2.90 -4.92 -14.70
C LYS A 303 -4.17 -5.73 -14.44
N ASP A 304 -5.05 -5.83 -15.44
CA ASP A 304 -6.28 -6.62 -15.34
C ASP A 304 -5.91 -8.10 -15.18
N ASP A 305 -5.04 -8.59 -16.07
CA ASP A 305 -4.50 -9.96 -16.02
C ASP A 305 -3.84 -10.26 -14.67
N PHE A 306 -3.02 -9.35 -14.13
CA PHE A 306 -2.35 -9.55 -12.84
C PHE A 306 -3.34 -9.73 -11.69
N VAL A 307 -4.32 -8.83 -11.54
CA VAL A 307 -5.26 -8.91 -10.41
C VAL A 307 -6.11 -10.17 -10.53
N GLU A 308 -6.57 -10.51 -11.73
CA GLU A 308 -7.38 -11.69 -11.95
C GLU A 308 -6.60 -12.98 -11.70
N LEU A 309 -5.43 -13.16 -12.33
CA LEU A 309 -4.61 -14.37 -12.18
C LEU A 309 -4.13 -14.55 -10.73
N TYR A 310 -3.77 -13.47 -10.05
CA TYR A 310 -3.38 -13.55 -8.64
C TYR A 310 -4.58 -13.91 -7.77
N THR A 311 -5.76 -13.33 -8.02
CA THR A 311 -6.99 -13.69 -7.30
C THR A 311 -7.34 -15.17 -7.53
N ILE A 312 -7.28 -15.67 -8.76
CA ILE A 312 -7.50 -17.09 -9.10
C ILE A 312 -6.52 -17.98 -8.34
N MET A 313 -5.23 -17.63 -8.31
CA MET A 313 -4.21 -18.39 -7.58
C MET A 313 -4.55 -18.47 -6.08
N LEU A 314 -4.86 -17.34 -5.45
CA LEU A 314 -5.18 -17.29 -4.02
C LEU A 314 -6.44 -18.10 -3.70
N LEU A 315 -7.49 -17.93 -4.49
CA LEU A 315 -8.76 -18.63 -4.30
C LEU A 315 -8.61 -20.13 -4.56
N THR A 316 -7.91 -20.54 -5.61
CA THR A 316 -7.65 -21.95 -5.92
C THR A 316 -6.86 -22.62 -4.80
N MET A 317 -5.84 -21.94 -4.28
CA MET A 317 -5.08 -22.45 -3.15
C MET A 317 -5.92 -22.57 -1.89
N PHE A 318 -6.89 -21.68 -1.68
CA PHE A 318 -7.70 -21.62 -0.45
C PHE A 318 -8.94 -22.51 -0.50
N PHE A 319 -9.75 -22.44 -1.55
CA PHE A 319 -11.01 -23.17 -1.71
C PHE A 319 -10.88 -24.51 -2.45
N GLY A 320 -9.74 -24.79 -3.08
CA GLY A 320 -9.59 -25.94 -3.98
C GLY A 320 -10.02 -25.63 -5.41
N LYS A 321 -9.35 -26.26 -6.39
CA LYS A 321 -9.52 -25.97 -7.83
C LYS A 321 -10.92 -26.27 -8.34
N GLU A 322 -11.56 -27.29 -7.80
CA GLU A 322 -12.89 -27.75 -8.15
C GLU A 322 -14.01 -26.77 -7.76
N ASN A 323 -13.71 -25.83 -6.85
CA ASN A 323 -14.67 -24.88 -6.32
C ASN A 323 -14.52 -23.47 -6.95
N VAL A 324 -13.50 -23.25 -7.78
CA VAL A 324 -13.14 -21.96 -8.35
C VAL A 324 -13.32 -21.98 -9.87
N PHE A 325 -14.23 -21.15 -10.36
CA PHE A 325 -14.61 -21.05 -11.76
C PHE A 325 -14.23 -19.67 -12.30
N PHE A 326 -13.60 -19.60 -13.46
CA PHE A 326 -13.17 -18.37 -14.15
C PHE A 326 -13.33 -18.53 -15.66
N ASN A 327 -13.12 -17.47 -16.45
CA ASN A 327 -13.51 -17.39 -17.88
C ASN A 327 -15.02 -17.64 -18.07
N LEU A 328 -15.86 -16.94 -17.30
CA LEU A 328 -17.30 -17.22 -17.24
C LEU A 328 -18.10 -16.19 -18.03
N TYR A 329 -18.97 -16.67 -18.90
CA TYR A 329 -19.92 -15.85 -19.64
C TYR A 329 -21.34 -16.29 -19.34
N ASP A 330 -22.24 -15.35 -19.08
CA ASP A 330 -23.65 -15.68 -18.87
C ASP A 330 -24.40 -16.01 -20.19
N ASP A 331 -25.70 -16.31 -20.09
CA ASP A 331 -26.54 -16.61 -21.27
C ASP A 331 -26.54 -15.49 -22.33
N ASN A 332 -26.29 -14.24 -21.91
CA ASN A 332 -26.24 -13.06 -22.78
C ASN A 332 -24.82 -12.77 -23.30
N GLY A 333 -23.82 -13.56 -22.90
CA GLY A 333 -22.42 -13.35 -23.25
C GLY A 333 -21.72 -12.30 -22.39
N ALA A 334 -22.31 -11.92 -21.25
CA ALA A 334 -21.67 -10.98 -20.34
C ALA A 334 -20.67 -11.70 -19.43
N GLU A 335 -19.45 -11.19 -19.39
CA GLU A 335 -18.33 -11.75 -18.64
C GLU A 335 -18.47 -11.57 -17.13
N GLN A 336 -18.06 -12.59 -16.39
CA GLN A 336 -17.90 -12.66 -14.95
C GLN A 336 -16.50 -13.19 -14.66
N ASP A 337 -15.71 -12.43 -13.90
CA ASP A 337 -14.29 -12.74 -13.69
C ASP A 337 -14.13 -14.10 -12.98
N ILE A 338 -14.64 -14.22 -11.74
CA ILE A 338 -14.49 -15.45 -10.95
C ILE A 338 -15.77 -15.71 -10.13
N ILE A 339 -16.21 -16.98 -10.10
CA ILE A 339 -17.23 -17.48 -9.17
C ILE A 339 -16.61 -18.59 -8.32
N VAL A 340 -16.81 -18.51 -7.00
CA VAL A 340 -16.50 -19.59 -6.07
C VAL A 340 -17.77 -20.19 -5.52
N VAL A 341 -17.88 -21.52 -5.55
CA VAL A 341 -19.00 -22.28 -4.97
C VAL A 341 -18.50 -23.04 -3.74
N CYS A 342 -19.09 -22.77 -2.58
CA CYS A 342 -18.71 -23.43 -1.34
C CYS A 342 -19.96 -23.81 -0.54
N GLY A 343 -20.34 -25.09 -0.60
CA GLY A 343 -21.61 -25.54 -0.04
C GLY A 343 -22.80 -24.89 -0.75
N GLU A 344 -23.63 -24.16 -0.01
CA GLU A 344 -24.76 -23.39 -0.56
C GLU A 344 -24.40 -21.95 -0.93
N ASP A 345 -23.15 -21.53 -0.68
CA ASP A 345 -22.68 -20.17 -0.84
C ASP A 345 -22.04 -19.96 -2.21
N VAL A 346 -22.38 -18.83 -2.83
CA VAL A 346 -21.84 -18.40 -4.12
C VAL A 346 -21.14 -17.06 -3.90
N LEU A 347 -19.84 -17.01 -4.14
CA LEU A 347 -19.07 -15.77 -4.04
C LEU A 347 -18.71 -15.32 -5.45
N CYS A 348 -19.16 -14.13 -5.83
CA CYS A 348 -18.87 -13.51 -7.11
C CYS A 348 -17.74 -12.50 -6.91
N PHE A 349 -16.54 -12.86 -7.36
CA PHE A 349 -15.37 -12.01 -7.31
C PHE A 349 -15.24 -11.21 -8.60
N GLU A 350 -15.05 -9.91 -8.44
CA GLU A 350 -14.88 -8.92 -9.50
C GLU A 350 -13.55 -8.22 -9.33
N CYS A 351 -12.60 -8.51 -10.20
CA CYS A 351 -11.25 -7.96 -10.18
C CYS A 351 -11.24 -6.60 -10.88
N LYS A 352 -10.57 -5.61 -10.27
CA LYS A 352 -10.47 -4.26 -10.81
C LYS A 352 -9.05 -3.72 -10.64
N SER A 353 -8.44 -3.39 -11.77
CA SER A 353 -7.02 -3.06 -11.83
C SER A 353 -6.71 -1.56 -11.85
N GLU A 354 -7.76 -0.73 -11.84
CA GLU A 354 -7.58 0.71 -11.75
C GLU A 354 -6.94 1.10 -10.42
N VAL A 355 -5.83 1.81 -10.49
CA VAL A 355 -5.12 2.32 -9.32
C VAL A 355 -5.89 3.49 -8.70
N LEU A 356 -6.06 3.47 -7.37
CA LEU A 356 -6.66 4.59 -6.64
C LEU A 356 -5.94 5.90 -6.98
N LYS A 357 -6.69 6.83 -7.58
CA LYS A 357 -6.19 8.18 -7.84
C LYS A 357 -6.22 8.99 -6.56
N GLU A 358 -5.16 9.78 -6.38
CA GLU A 358 -4.93 10.66 -5.24
C GLU A 358 -6.17 11.50 -4.85
N PRO A 359 -6.53 11.50 -3.55
CA PRO A 359 -7.44 12.48 -2.98
C PRO A 359 -6.75 13.84 -2.90
N PHE A 360 -7.41 14.89 -3.37
CA PHE A 360 -6.82 16.22 -3.38
C PHE A 360 -6.86 16.89 -2.00
N ARG A 361 -5.98 17.87 -1.77
CA ARG A 361 -5.98 18.72 -0.57
C ARG A 361 -7.28 19.54 -0.41
N ASP A 362 -7.90 19.88 -1.53
CA ASP A 362 -9.18 20.59 -1.64
C ASP A 362 -10.32 19.58 -1.52
N SER A 363 -11.15 19.70 -0.48
CA SER A 363 -12.20 18.74 -0.15
C SER A 363 -13.22 18.53 -1.27
N ASP A 364 -13.65 19.58 -1.97
CA ASP A 364 -14.69 19.50 -3.01
C ASP A 364 -14.15 18.77 -4.25
N LYS A 365 -12.94 19.12 -4.67
CA LYS A 365 -12.26 18.39 -5.74
C LYS A 365 -11.95 16.96 -5.33
N SER A 366 -11.62 16.73 -4.06
CA SER A 366 -11.37 15.41 -3.49
C SER A 366 -12.63 14.54 -3.53
N ASP A 367 -13.79 15.04 -3.08
CA ASP A 367 -15.07 14.32 -3.13
C ASP A 367 -15.43 13.93 -4.56
N THR A 368 -15.34 14.89 -5.49
CA THR A 368 -15.58 14.63 -6.92
C THR A 368 -14.67 13.52 -7.45
N ARG A 369 -13.38 13.56 -7.10
CA ARG A 369 -12.40 12.55 -7.51
C ARG A 369 -12.71 11.18 -6.88
N MET A 370 -13.04 11.14 -5.60
CA MET A 370 -13.37 9.93 -4.86
C MET A 370 -14.63 9.27 -5.40
N GLN A 371 -15.69 10.05 -5.68
CA GLN A 371 -16.91 9.55 -6.32
C GLN A 371 -16.62 8.96 -7.72
N GLN A 372 -15.75 9.61 -8.50
CA GLN A 372 -15.35 9.09 -9.81
C GLN A 372 -14.58 7.76 -9.71
N ASN A 373 -13.63 7.66 -8.76
CA ASN A 373 -12.91 6.41 -8.48
C ASN A 373 -13.90 5.31 -8.07
N PHE A 374 -14.80 5.60 -7.12
CA PHE A 374 -15.82 4.67 -6.65
C PHE A 374 -16.71 4.15 -7.78
N LYS A 375 -17.24 5.07 -8.61
CA LYS A 375 -18.16 4.73 -9.69
C LYS A 375 -17.52 3.82 -10.73
N ARG A 376 -16.25 4.06 -11.08
CA ARG A 376 -15.55 3.29 -12.13
C ARG A 376 -15.20 1.87 -11.68
N VAL A 377 -14.98 1.69 -10.38
CA VAL A 377 -14.39 0.48 -9.82
C VAL A 377 -15.42 -0.29 -9.00
N ILE A 378 -15.75 0.22 -7.82
CA ILE A 378 -16.59 -0.49 -6.85
C ILE A 378 -18.04 -0.57 -7.32
N GLN A 379 -18.63 0.51 -7.83
CA GLN A 379 -20.01 0.46 -8.35
C GLN A 379 -20.11 -0.46 -9.57
N LYS A 380 -19.10 -0.45 -10.44
CA LYS A 380 -19.08 -1.31 -11.63
C LYS A 380 -19.00 -2.78 -11.23
N ALA A 381 -18.06 -3.14 -10.35
CA ALA A 381 -17.94 -4.48 -9.75
C ALA A 381 -19.25 -4.91 -9.08
N TYR A 382 -19.84 -4.04 -8.28
CA TYR A 382 -21.12 -4.31 -7.63
C TYR A 382 -22.22 -4.66 -8.63
N ASN A 383 -22.38 -3.87 -9.69
CA ASN A 383 -23.39 -4.11 -10.72
C ASN A 383 -23.17 -5.45 -11.44
N GLN A 384 -21.92 -5.82 -11.72
CA GLN A 384 -21.57 -7.10 -12.33
C GLN A 384 -21.92 -8.28 -11.40
N GLY A 385 -21.53 -8.21 -10.11
CA GLY A 385 -21.89 -9.25 -9.14
C GLY A 385 -23.40 -9.33 -8.86
N GLN A 386 -24.12 -8.21 -8.85
CA GLN A 386 -25.58 -8.21 -8.72
C GLN A 386 -26.27 -8.89 -9.91
N ARG A 387 -25.70 -8.82 -11.12
CA ARG A 387 -26.21 -9.56 -12.28
C ARG A 387 -26.21 -11.07 -12.04
N VAL A 388 -25.19 -11.62 -11.37
CA VAL A 388 -25.17 -13.05 -10.99
C VAL A 388 -26.32 -13.38 -10.06
N LYS A 389 -26.52 -12.57 -9.03
CA LYS A 389 -27.62 -12.73 -8.07
C LYS A 389 -28.99 -12.68 -8.77
N GLU A 390 -29.16 -11.76 -9.70
CA GLU A 390 -30.39 -11.63 -10.50
C GLU A 390 -30.60 -12.82 -11.44
N ASN A 391 -29.53 -13.31 -12.08
CA ASN A 391 -29.58 -14.48 -12.94
C ASN A 391 -30.02 -15.72 -12.15
N ILE A 392 -29.48 -15.93 -10.95
CA ILE A 392 -29.91 -17.02 -10.04
C ILE A 392 -31.38 -16.83 -9.65
N ARG A 393 -31.78 -15.63 -9.21
CA ARG A 393 -33.18 -15.31 -8.84
C ARG A 393 -34.17 -15.59 -9.98
N SER A 394 -33.73 -15.39 -11.22
CA SER A 394 -34.53 -15.58 -12.43
C SER A 394 -34.37 -16.96 -13.09
N ASN A 395 -33.72 -17.93 -12.42
CA ASN A 395 -33.46 -19.29 -12.93
C ASN A 395 -32.64 -19.31 -14.26
N LYS A 396 -31.72 -18.35 -14.40
CA LYS A 396 -30.80 -18.14 -15.53
C LYS A 396 -29.33 -18.18 -15.09
N GLY A 397 -29.03 -18.77 -13.94
CA GLY A 397 -27.67 -18.86 -13.38
C GLY A 397 -26.74 -19.85 -14.12
N ARG A 398 -26.79 -19.92 -15.45
CA ARG A 398 -25.93 -20.80 -16.27
C ARG A 398 -24.77 -20.00 -16.85
N TYR A 399 -23.58 -20.55 -16.75
CA TYR A 399 -22.35 -19.92 -17.22
C TYR A 399 -21.59 -20.84 -18.16
N TYR A 400 -20.92 -20.21 -19.12
CA TYR A 400 -20.23 -20.87 -20.22
C TYR A 400 -18.78 -20.39 -20.32
N ASP A 401 -17.94 -21.18 -20.99
CA ASP A 401 -16.51 -20.89 -21.22
C ASP A 401 -16.23 -19.83 -22.30
N SER A 402 -17.26 -19.41 -23.05
CA SER A 402 -17.13 -18.42 -24.12
C SER A 402 -18.42 -17.61 -24.32
N ASP A 403 -18.24 -16.36 -24.77
CA ASP A 403 -19.31 -15.50 -25.29
C ASP A 403 -19.89 -16.00 -26.64
N LYS A 404 -19.18 -16.88 -27.35
CA LYS A 404 -19.58 -17.44 -28.65
C LYS A 404 -20.62 -18.53 -28.49
N LYS A 405 -21.89 -18.17 -28.62
CA LYS A 405 -23.05 -19.07 -28.46
C LYS A 405 -23.00 -20.38 -29.25
N GLU A 406 -22.37 -20.40 -30.42
CA GLU A 406 -22.35 -21.57 -31.30
C GLU A 406 -21.38 -22.67 -30.83
N SER A 407 -20.37 -22.32 -30.03
CA SER A 407 -19.28 -23.23 -29.63
C SER A 407 -19.07 -23.31 -28.13
N ARG A 408 -19.83 -22.55 -27.33
CA ARG A 408 -19.65 -22.48 -25.88
C ARG A 408 -20.19 -23.72 -25.18
N GLU A 409 -19.48 -24.17 -24.15
CA GLU A 409 -19.88 -25.26 -23.27
C GLU A 409 -20.31 -24.71 -21.92
N MET A 410 -21.34 -25.32 -21.30
CA MET A 410 -21.76 -24.93 -19.96
C MET A 410 -20.75 -25.48 -18.95
N VAL A 411 -20.12 -24.59 -18.19
CA VAL A 411 -19.10 -24.94 -17.20
C VAL A 411 -19.58 -24.83 -15.76
N LEU A 412 -20.69 -24.11 -15.54
CA LEU A 412 -21.28 -23.93 -14.21
C LEU A 412 -22.79 -23.69 -14.29
N ASP A 413 -23.56 -24.42 -13.48
CA ASP A 413 -25.00 -24.24 -13.32
C ASP A 413 -25.36 -23.92 -11.86
N LEU A 414 -25.80 -22.67 -11.64
CA LEU A 414 -26.23 -22.14 -10.36
C LEU A 414 -27.76 -22.06 -10.24
N SER A 415 -28.52 -22.65 -11.16
CA SER A 415 -29.99 -22.56 -11.19
C SER A 415 -30.67 -23.11 -9.93
N ALA A 416 -30.06 -24.07 -9.25
CA ALA A 416 -30.55 -24.65 -8.00
C ALA A 416 -30.15 -23.85 -6.75
N TYR A 417 -29.28 -22.85 -6.86
CA TYR A 417 -28.78 -22.09 -5.72
C TYR A 417 -29.75 -20.97 -5.32
N SER A 418 -29.70 -20.58 -4.04
CA SER A 418 -30.46 -19.45 -3.55
C SER A 418 -29.73 -18.13 -3.81
N HIS A 419 -30.41 -17.19 -4.45
CA HIS A 419 -29.90 -15.82 -4.64
C HIS A 419 -29.62 -15.08 -3.30
N HIS A 420 -30.15 -15.56 -2.16
CA HIS A 420 -29.84 -15.01 -0.84
C HIS A 420 -28.44 -15.39 -0.33
N ASN A 421 -27.84 -16.44 -0.88
CA ASN A 421 -26.50 -16.92 -0.50
C ASN A 421 -25.40 -16.37 -1.43
N VAL A 422 -25.74 -15.42 -2.31
CA VAL A 422 -24.78 -14.78 -3.20
C VAL A 422 -24.10 -13.61 -2.51
N LEU A 423 -22.78 -13.67 -2.39
CA LEU A 423 -21.93 -12.60 -1.87
C LEU A 423 -21.16 -11.95 -3.03
N VAL A 424 -21.21 -10.62 -3.10
CA VAL A 424 -20.46 -9.86 -4.11
C VAL A 424 -19.16 -9.38 -3.47
N VAL A 425 -18.03 -9.69 -4.11
CA VAL A 425 -16.69 -9.30 -3.67
C VAL A 425 -16.01 -8.50 -4.78
N CYS A 426 -15.55 -7.30 -4.46
CA CYS A 426 -14.75 -6.46 -5.34
C CYS A 426 -13.29 -6.54 -4.90
N VAL A 427 -12.42 -7.08 -5.75
CA VAL A 427 -10.97 -7.19 -5.50
C VAL A 427 -10.25 -6.10 -6.27
N THR A 428 -9.52 -5.24 -5.58
CA THR A 428 -8.79 -4.12 -6.20
C THR A 428 -7.27 -4.37 -6.23
N ILE A 429 -6.56 -3.79 -7.20
CA ILE A 429 -5.09 -3.93 -7.28
C ILE A 429 -4.33 -3.31 -6.10
N ASN A 430 -4.89 -2.23 -5.52
CA ASN A 430 -4.33 -1.51 -4.39
C ASN A 430 -5.43 -1.13 -3.40
N ASN A 431 -5.04 -0.70 -2.20
CA ASN A 431 -6.01 -0.34 -1.16
C ASN A 431 -6.83 0.91 -1.57
N TYR A 432 -8.16 0.75 -1.61
CA TYR A 432 -9.14 1.81 -1.90
C TYR A 432 -9.54 2.63 -0.67
N LEU A 433 -8.92 2.38 0.48
CA LEU A 433 -9.05 3.14 1.72
C LEU A 433 -10.52 3.27 2.15
N ASN A 434 -11.01 4.48 2.44
CA ASN A 434 -12.37 4.65 2.90
C ASN A 434 -13.40 4.29 1.82
N LEU A 435 -13.03 4.23 0.54
CA LEU A 435 -13.93 3.75 -0.51
C LEU A 435 -14.25 2.26 -0.38
N SER A 436 -13.31 1.44 0.11
CA SER A 436 -13.54 0.01 0.39
C SER A 436 -14.15 -0.21 1.78
N ASN A 437 -13.70 0.54 2.80
CA ASN A 437 -14.15 0.35 4.17
C ASN A 437 -15.51 0.99 4.49
N ARG A 438 -15.97 1.96 3.69
CA ARG A 438 -17.21 2.73 3.90
C ARG A 438 -17.99 2.91 2.59
N VAL A 439 -18.30 1.79 1.95
CA VAL A 439 -19.01 1.75 0.65
C VAL A 439 -20.36 2.48 0.66
N ASN A 440 -20.98 2.62 1.84
CA ASN A 440 -22.26 3.30 2.03
C ASN A 440 -22.25 4.79 1.67
N LYS A 441 -21.06 5.43 1.55
CA LYS A 441 -20.95 6.83 1.11
C LYS A 441 -21.47 7.06 -0.31
N TYR A 442 -21.13 6.16 -1.23
CA TYR A 442 -21.36 6.37 -2.68
C TYR A 442 -22.11 5.24 -3.36
N LEU A 443 -22.25 4.07 -2.73
CA LEU A 443 -22.90 2.93 -3.37
C LEU A 443 -24.37 3.25 -3.67
N ARG A 444 -24.72 3.11 -4.95
CA ARG A 444 -26.11 3.14 -5.39
C ARG A 444 -26.62 1.72 -5.44
N ILE A 445 -27.61 1.45 -4.61
CA ILE A 445 -28.28 0.16 -4.54
C ILE A 445 -29.63 0.30 -5.23
N GLU A 446 -29.88 -0.56 -6.21
CA GLU A 446 -31.18 -0.70 -6.87
C GLU A 446 -31.90 -1.93 -6.32
N GLY A 447 -33.22 -1.85 -6.12
CA GLY A 447 -34.04 -2.98 -5.62
C GLY A 447 -34.22 -3.03 -4.10
N LYS A 448 -34.91 -4.08 -3.62
CA LYS A 448 -35.32 -4.23 -2.21
C LYS A 448 -34.26 -4.90 -1.34
N ASP A 449 -33.40 -5.74 -1.91
CA ASP A 449 -32.37 -6.48 -1.17
C ASP A 449 -31.07 -5.69 -1.08
N LYS A 450 -31.02 -4.73 -0.15
CA LYS A 450 -29.86 -3.86 0.06
C LYS A 450 -28.69 -4.61 0.71
N VAL A 451 -27.90 -5.31 -0.09
CA VAL A 451 -26.66 -5.97 0.35
C VAL A 451 -25.46 -5.22 -0.22
N TYR A 452 -24.55 -4.82 0.65
CA TYR A 452 -23.27 -4.19 0.26
C TYR A 452 -22.31 -5.23 -0.33
N PRO A 453 -21.46 -4.88 -1.30
CA PRO A 453 -20.32 -5.71 -1.65
C PRO A 453 -19.30 -5.69 -0.53
N TRP A 454 -18.52 -6.75 -0.39
CA TRP A 454 -17.27 -6.69 0.34
C TRP A 454 -16.17 -6.21 -0.62
N VAL A 455 -15.38 -5.21 -0.22
CA VAL A 455 -14.34 -4.63 -1.08
C VAL A 455 -13.01 -4.78 -0.37
N ILE A 456 -12.02 -5.34 -1.07
CA ILE A 456 -10.70 -5.61 -0.51
C ILE A 456 -9.63 -5.50 -1.61
N ASP A 457 -8.41 -5.09 -1.26
CA ASP A 457 -7.29 -5.18 -2.19
C ASP A 457 -6.64 -6.57 -2.19
N ILE A 458 -5.94 -6.89 -3.29
CA ILE A 458 -5.36 -8.22 -3.49
C ILE A 458 -4.37 -8.65 -2.40
N PHE A 459 -3.59 -7.71 -1.85
CA PHE A 459 -2.59 -8.03 -0.83
C PHE A 459 -3.23 -8.25 0.55
N SER A 460 -4.23 -7.44 0.89
CA SER A 460 -5.05 -7.67 2.10
C SER A 460 -5.80 -9.00 2.01
N LEU A 461 -6.36 -9.35 0.84
CA LEU A 461 -7.05 -10.63 0.65
C LEU A 461 -6.10 -11.80 0.92
N GLU A 462 -4.89 -11.79 0.37
CA GLU A 462 -3.89 -12.82 0.65
C GLU A 462 -3.58 -12.91 2.15
N HIS A 463 -3.42 -11.77 2.83
CA HIS A 463 -3.15 -11.78 4.26
C HIS A 463 -4.26 -12.44 5.07
N ILE A 464 -5.53 -12.14 4.76
CA ILE A 464 -6.69 -12.76 5.39
C ILE A 464 -6.71 -14.27 5.14
N LEU A 465 -6.58 -14.71 3.89
CA LEU A 465 -6.63 -16.13 3.53
C LEU A 465 -5.49 -16.94 4.19
N ASN A 466 -4.27 -16.39 4.17
CA ASN A 466 -3.12 -17.01 4.83
C ASN A 466 -3.30 -17.08 6.35
N LYS A 467 -3.84 -16.02 6.97
CA LYS A 467 -4.09 -16.00 8.41
C LYS A 467 -5.14 -17.03 8.82
N ILE A 468 -6.22 -17.18 8.06
CA ILE A 468 -7.26 -18.19 8.32
C ILE A 468 -6.66 -19.60 8.30
N LYS A 469 -5.84 -19.90 7.29
CA LYS A 469 -5.10 -21.16 7.22
C LYS A 469 -4.15 -21.35 8.40
N SER A 470 -3.38 -20.32 8.76
CA SER A 470 -2.37 -20.43 9.82
C SER A 470 -2.99 -20.71 11.20
N ILE A 471 -4.26 -20.34 11.42
CA ILE A 471 -5.00 -20.63 12.65
C ILE A 471 -5.91 -21.86 12.54
N ASN A 472 -5.72 -22.69 11.50
CA ASN A 472 -6.49 -23.91 11.22
C ASN A 472 -8.01 -23.67 11.16
N LYS A 473 -8.43 -22.53 10.60
CA LYS A 473 -9.82 -22.25 10.24
C LYS A 473 -10.00 -22.49 8.74
N ASP A 474 -11.25 -22.59 8.31
CA ASP A 474 -11.66 -23.08 6.99
C ASP A 474 -12.39 -22.01 6.16
N GLU A 475 -12.90 -22.41 5.00
CA GLU A 475 -13.66 -21.59 4.07
C GLU A 475 -14.95 -21.05 4.72
N ALA A 476 -15.58 -21.84 5.58
CA ALA A 476 -16.78 -21.42 6.30
C ALA A 476 -16.51 -20.26 7.26
N TYR A 477 -15.32 -20.23 7.90
CA TYR A 477 -14.89 -19.08 8.71
C TYR A 477 -14.75 -17.82 7.87
N PHE A 478 -14.12 -17.93 6.70
CA PHE A 478 -13.93 -16.81 5.78
C PHE A 478 -15.27 -16.26 5.27
N ILE A 479 -16.19 -17.13 4.85
CA ILE A 479 -17.51 -16.73 4.37
C ILE A 479 -18.33 -16.06 5.48
N ARG A 480 -18.26 -16.59 6.71
CA ARG A 480 -18.91 -15.97 7.86
C ARG A 480 -18.35 -14.57 8.15
N TYR A 481 -17.03 -14.40 8.08
CA TYR A 481 -16.41 -13.09 8.20
C TYR A 481 -16.98 -12.09 7.19
N ILE A 482 -17.03 -12.45 5.91
CA ILE A 482 -17.57 -11.57 4.84
C ILE A 482 -19.02 -11.18 5.14
N ARG A 483 -19.86 -12.15 5.51
CA ARG A 483 -21.28 -11.91 5.85
C ARG A 483 -21.44 -10.93 7.00
N ASP A 484 -20.64 -11.11 8.05
CA ASP A 484 -20.69 -10.24 9.23
C ASP A 484 -20.11 -8.86 8.90
N ARG A 485 -19.07 -8.78 8.08
CA ARG A 485 -18.45 -7.53 7.63
C ARG A 485 -19.41 -6.68 6.80
N ILE A 486 -20.12 -7.29 5.86
CA ILE A 486 -21.11 -6.62 5.01
C ILE A 486 -22.22 -5.98 5.85
N LYS A 487 -22.62 -6.63 6.96
CA LYS A 487 -23.62 -6.11 7.90
C LYS A 487 -23.08 -5.00 8.80
N SER A 488 -21.76 -4.94 9.00
CA SER A 488 -21.12 -4.02 9.95
C SER A 488 -20.70 -2.67 9.36
N TYR A 489 -20.84 -2.43 8.04
CA TYR A 489 -20.39 -1.20 7.37
C TYR A 489 -20.88 0.12 8.02
N LEU A 490 -22.07 0.13 8.60
CA LEU A 490 -22.63 1.32 9.26
C LEU A 490 -22.14 1.51 10.71
N GLY A 491 -21.55 0.48 11.31
CA GLY A 491 -21.26 0.44 12.75
C GLY A 491 -19.79 0.25 13.11
N VAL A 492 -18.98 -0.33 12.23
CA VAL A 492 -17.57 -0.63 12.48
C VAL A 492 -16.70 -0.12 11.34
N GLN A 493 -15.68 0.66 11.70
CA GLN A 493 -14.80 1.33 10.75
C GLN A 493 -13.35 1.26 11.21
N SER A 494 -12.46 1.13 10.25
CA SER A 494 -11.01 1.22 10.46
C SER A 494 -10.57 2.69 10.46
N MET A 495 -9.66 3.08 11.36
CA MET A 495 -8.99 4.40 11.34
C MET A 495 -7.87 4.48 10.29
N GLY A 496 -7.22 3.36 9.98
CA GLY A 496 -6.32 3.26 8.83
C GLY A 496 -7.06 3.09 7.49
N ALA A 497 -8.38 2.94 7.52
CA ALA A 497 -9.18 2.55 6.35
C ALA A 497 -8.67 1.24 5.69
N GLU A 498 -8.12 0.34 6.49
CA GLU A 498 -7.53 -0.94 6.12
C GLU A 498 -8.48 -2.08 6.53
N GLU A 499 -8.78 -2.99 5.62
CA GLU A 499 -9.68 -4.12 5.91
C GLU A 499 -9.04 -5.12 6.90
N LEU A 500 -7.70 -5.15 6.99
CA LEU A 500 -6.98 -5.98 7.97
C LEU A 500 -7.26 -5.57 9.41
N GLU A 501 -7.57 -4.30 9.70
CA GLU A 501 -7.98 -3.89 11.04
C GLU A 501 -9.35 -4.46 11.40
N CYS A 502 -10.30 -4.45 10.44
CA CYS A 502 -11.60 -5.06 10.61
C CYS A 502 -11.50 -6.58 10.82
N PHE A 503 -10.66 -7.25 10.03
CA PHE A 503 -10.41 -8.69 10.18
C PHE A 503 -9.71 -9.01 11.50
N GLY A 504 -8.72 -8.21 11.91
CA GLY A 504 -8.03 -8.37 13.19
C GLY A 504 -8.95 -8.22 14.41
N TYR A 505 -9.90 -7.27 14.35
CA TYR A 505 -10.98 -7.18 15.34
C TYR A 505 -11.84 -8.45 15.34
N TYR A 506 -12.25 -8.92 14.15
CA TYR A 506 -13.07 -10.12 14.04
C TYR A 506 -12.34 -11.38 14.52
N LEU A 507 -11.03 -11.52 14.29
CA LEU A 507 -10.22 -12.62 14.84
C LEU A 507 -10.25 -12.61 16.37
N ARG A 508 -10.24 -11.41 16.98
CA ARG A 508 -10.21 -11.27 18.43
C ARG A 508 -11.55 -11.58 19.09
N TYR A 509 -12.66 -11.23 18.43
CA TYR A 509 -14.00 -11.26 19.03
C TYR A 509 -14.98 -12.24 18.37
N GLU A 510 -14.63 -12.82 17.22
CA GLU A 510 -15.44 -13.70 16.35
C GLU A 510 -16.81 -13.13 15.92
N LYS A 511 -17.01 -11.82 16.09
CA LYS A 511 -18.18 -11.08 15.64
C LYS A 511 -17.86 -9.60 15.52
N PHE A 512 -18.63 -8.89 14.70
CA PHE A 512 -18.66 -7.44 14.75
C PHE A 512 -19.61 -6.95 15.84
N TRP A 513 -19.42 -5.70 16.23
CA TRP A 513 -20.35 -5.04 17.14
C TRP A 513 -21.65 -4.68 16.41
N ASP A 514 -22.79 -5.03 17.01
CA ASP A 514 -24.12 -4.81 16.44
C ASP A 514 -24.59 -3.37 16.68
N SER A 515 -24.35 -2.48 15.71
CA SER A 515 -25.01 -1.17 15.63
C SER A 515 -25.65 -0.93 14.27
N MET A 516 -26.53 -1.85 13.89
CA MET A 516 -27.16 -1.90 12.56
C MET A 516 -27.91 -0.61 12.14
N ASN A 517 -28.20 0.30 13.07
CA ASN A 517 -28.90 1.56 12.82
C ASN A 517 -27.98 2.79 12.68
N GLY A 518 -26.65 2.65 12.79
CA GLY A 518 -25.69 3.75 12.67
C GLY A 518 -25.74 4.79 13.81
N SER A 519 -26.52 4.56 14.88
CA SER A 519 -26.65 5.51 15.99
C SER A 519 -25.40 5.60 16.88
N SER A 520 -24.48 4.67 16.71
CA SER A 520 -23.21 4.61 17.42
C SER A 520 -22.22 3.82 16.57
N MET A 521 -20.95 4.18 16.67
CA MET A 521 -19.90 3.69 15.78
C MET A 521 -18.66 3.28 16.57
N LEU A 522 -18.06 2.17 16.16
CA LEU A 522 -16.78 1.69 16.64
C LEU A 522 -15.69 2.05 15.63
N ASN A 523 -14.76 2.91 16.04
CA ASN A 523 -13.52 3.17 15.31
C ASN A 523 -12.42 2.24 15.81
N LEU A 524 -11.93 1.39 14.92
CA LEU A 524 -10.82 0.47 15.16
C LEU A 524 -9.51 1.24 14.97
N GLY A 525 -8.61 1.13 15.95
CA GLY A 525 -7.25 1.64 15.79
C GLY A 525 -6.35 0.65 15.05
N ASN A 526 -5.26 1.15 14.48
CA ASN A 526 -4.33 0.41 13.63
C ASN A 526 -3.64 -0.80 14.31
N GLY A 527 -3.77 -0.93 15.63
CA GLY A 527 -3.27 -2.10 16.35
C GLY A 527 -3.95 -3.41 15.94
N TYR A 528 -5.17 -3.39 15.40
CA TYR A 528 -5.87 -4.62 15.06
C TYR A 528 -5.25 -5.38 13.86
N ALA A 529 -4.66 -4.68 12.89
CA ALA A 529 -3.98 -5.32 11.76
C ALA A 529 -2.85 -6.27 12.23
N THR A 530 -2.23 -5.98 13.38
CA THR A 530 -1.17 -6.84 13.94
C THR A 530 -1.64 -8.25 14.29
N PHE A 531 -2.93 -8.46 14.63
CA PHE A 531 -3.48 -9.81 14.84
C PHE A 531 -3.56 -10.63 13.55
N VAL A 532 -3.55 -9.95 12.39
CA VAL A 532 -3.53 -10.60 11.08
C VAL A 532 -2.09 -10.85 10.64
N LEU A 533 -1.18 -9.92 10.88
CA LEU A 533 0.19 -9.96 10.37
C LEU A 533 1.18 -10.76 11.25
N ASP A 534 0.75 -11.22 12.44
CA ASP A 534 1.57 -11.95 13.41
C ASP A 534 2.06 -13.34 12.94
N TYR A 535 1.57 -13.88 11.82
CA TYR A 535 2.05 -15.15 11.25
C TYR A 535 3.33 -15.00 10.43
N ILE A 536 3.73 -13.78 10.06
CA ILE A 536 5.00 -13.55 9.36
C ILE A 536 6.12 -13.76 10.39
N PRO A 537 6.97 -14.79 10.25
CA PRO A 537 7.98 -15.11 11.25
C PRO A 537 8.94 -13.94 11.44
N ARG A 538 9.16 -13.55 12.69
CA ARG A 538 10.31 -12.71 13.04
C ARG A 538 11.55 -13.58 13.26
N PRO A 539 12.70 -13.23 12.65
CA PRO A 539 12.97 -11.96 11.95
C PRO A 539 12.81 -12.06 10.41
N GLU A 540 12.06 -11.13 9.82
CA GLU A 540 11.81 -10.99 8.37
C GLU A 540 13.08 -10.96 7.51
N ILE A 541 14.19 -10.49 8.09
CA ILE A 541 15.49 -10.39 7.42
C ILE A 541 16.05 -11.76 7.04
N ASP A 542 15.90 -12.78 7.89
CA ASP A 542 16.42 -14.12 7.62
C ASP A 542 15.68 -14.74 6.43
N LEU A 543 14.37 -14.49 6.33
CA LEU A 543 13.55 -14.89 5.19
C LEU A 543 13.93 -14.14 3.91
N MET A 544 14.21 -12.83 3.99
CA MET A 544 14.72 -12.07 2.85
C MET A 544 16.09 -12.59 2.37
N LEU A 545 16.99 -12.93 3.29
CA LEU A 545 18.30 -13.51 2.97
C LEU A 545 18.18 -14.89 2.34
N HIS A 546 17.28 -15.73 2.84
CA HIS A 546 16.99 -17.02 2.25
C HIS A 546 16.43 -16.87 0.83
N TYR A 547 15.40 -16.02 0.65
CA TYR A 547 14.86 -15.71 -0.68
C TYR A 547 15.92 -15.17 -1.63
N PHE A 548 16.78 -14.25 -1.17
CA PHE A 548 17.89 -13.74 -1.97
C PHE A 548 18.87 -14.86 -2.38
N SER A 549 19.14 -15.81 -1.48
CA SER A 549 20.05 -16.92 -1.74
C SER A 549 19.51 -17.85 -2.82
N GLU A 550 18.22 -18.19 -2.75
CA GLU A 550 17.50 -18.93 -3.80
C GLU A 550 17.58 -18.18 -5.14
N LEU A 551 17.25 -16.88 -5.15
CA LEU A 551 17.28 -16.05 -6.36
C LEU A 551 18.69 -15.95 -6.96
N ALA A 552 19.72 -15.99 -6.12
CA ALA A 552 21.13 -15.93 -6.52
C ALA A 552 21.73 -17.32 -6.83
N ASN A 553 20.96 -18.41 -6.78
CA ASN A 553 21.41 -19.80 -6.93
C ASN A 553 22.61 -20.13 -6.02
N LEU A 554 22.51 -19.68 -4.78
CA LEU A 554 23.52 -19.90 -3.76
C LEU A 554 23.13 -21.16 -2.98
N GLU A 555 24.00 -22.17 -2.89
CA GLU A 555 23.77 -23.36 -2.06
C GLU A 555 23.56 -22.98 -0.59
N VAL A 556 22.32 -23.02 -0.10
CA VAL A 556 22.02 -22.77 1.31
C VAL A 556 22.20 -24.09 2.07
N GLU A 557 23.33 -24.27 2.78
CA GLU A 557 23.47 -25.33 3.79
C GLU A 557 22.72 -25.00 5.09
#